data_AF-A0A3D1VLS9-F1
#
_entry.id   AF-A0A3D1VLS9-F1
#
_cell.length_a   1.000
_cell.length_b   1.000
_cell.length_c   1.000
_cell.angle_alpha   90.00
_cell.angle_beta   90.00
_cell.angle_gamma   90.00
#
_symmetry.space_group_name_H-M   'P 1'
#
loop_
_entity.id
_entity.type
_entity.pdbx_description
1 polymer ?
#
loop_
_entity_poly.entity_id
_entity_poly.type
_entity_poly.pdbx_seq_one_letter_code
_entity_poly.pdbx_strand_id
1 'polypeptide(L)'
;MRKLLLCALALMILSFTLVSCYDPANPLGQYIISDHVTLGQYLEISYTPANQELTEKDITAALFDLQDKHKATQNVTDRPAENGDQVTVSYTADVNGQTLSSTTGETLILGAAKTNEKADQYIDGFEDAILGLSVHET
;
A
#
# COMPACT_ATOMS: atom_id res chain seq x y z
N MET A 1 -13.91 -76.52 22.74
CA MET A 1 -13.83 -75.73 21.48
C MET A 1 -14.97 -74.72 21.32
N ARG A 2 -16.25 -75.08 21.58
CA ARG A 2 -17.41 -74.16 21.46
C ARG A 2 -17.34 -72.90 22.34
N LYS A 3 -16.85 -73.02 23.59
CA LYS A 3 -16.73 -71.89 24.53
C LYS A 3 -15.58 -70.92 24.18
N LEU A 4 -14.49 -71.41 23.60
CA LEU A 4 -13.41 -70.55 23.09
C LEU A 4 -13.83 -69.80 21.82
N LEU A 5 -14.60 -70.43 20.94
CA LEU A 5 -15.12 -69.78 19.73
C LEU A 5 -16.12 -68.65 20.05
N LEU A 6 -16.96 -68.82 21.09
CA LEU A 6 -17.88 -67.77 21.53
C LEU A 6 -17.16 -66.56 22.13
N CYS A 7 -16.10 -66.78 22.92
CA CYS A 7 -15.33 -65.66 23.47
C CYS A 7 -14.57 -64.88 22.40
N ALA A 8 -14.02 -65.58 21.39
CA ALA A 8 -13.33 -64.93 20.28
C ALA A 8 -14.29 -64.08 19.42
N LEU A 9 -15.51 -64.56 19.18
CA LEU A 9 -16.54 -63.80 18.44
C LEU A 9 -17.03 -62.59 19.25
N ALA A 10 -17.21 -62.73 20.57
CA ALA A 10 -17.63 -61.63 21.44
C ALA A 10 -16.56 -60.52 21.55
N LEU A 11 -15.28 -60.88 21.62
CA LEU A 11 -14.17 -59.92 21.60
C LEU A 11 -14.02 -59.20 20.25
N MET A 12 -14.29 -59.92 19.14
CA MET A 12 -14.25 -59.33 17.80
C MET A 12 -15.40 -58.34 17.59
N ILE A 13 -16.60 -58.62 18.09
CA ILE A 13 -17.75 -57.69 18.02
C ILE A 13 -17.53 -56.46 18.90
N LEU A 14 -16.91 -56.62 20.08
CA LEU A 14 -16.61 -55.52 20.98
C LEU A 14 -15.59 -54.54 20.39
N SER A 15 -14.60 -55.04 19.62
CA SER A 15 -13.60 -54.20 18.96
C SER A 15 -14.13 -53.39 17.77
N PHE A 16 -15.23 -53.82 17.14
CA PHE A 16 -15.85 -53.05 16.03
C PHE A 16 -16.77 -51.92 16.52
N THR A 17 -17.19 -51.92 17.78
CA THR A 17 -18.07 -50.86 18.34
C THR A 17 -17.33 -49.64 18.91
N LEU A 18 -15.98 -49.69 19.00
CA LEU A 18 -15.15 -48.61 19.55
C LEU A 18 -14.65 -47.62 18.47
N VAL A 19 -14.98 -47.85 17.19
CA VAL A 19 -14.65 -46.96 16.07
C VAL A 19 -15.94 -46.45 15.42
N SER A 20 -16.65 -45.56 16.09
CA SER A 20 -17.59 -44.64 15.42
C SER A 20 -18.05 -43.52 16.36
N CYS A 21 -17.18 -42.52 16.53
CA CYS A 21 -17.56 -41.13 16.78
C CYS A 21 -16.35 -40.26 16.41
N TYR A 22 -15.84 -40.44 15.19
CA TYR A 22 -14.88 -39.52 14.60
C TYR A 22 -15.40 -39.17 13.21
N ASP A 23 -16.04 -38.00 13.12
CA ASP A 23 -16.41 -37.40 11.85
C ASP A 23 -15.23 -36.51 11.40
N PRO A 24 -14.42 -36.96 10.42
CA PRO A 24 -13.25 -36.20 9.97
C PRO A 24 -13.61 -34.88 9.29
N ALA A 25 -14.88 -34.65 8.94
CA ALA A 25 -15.35 -33.39 8.35
C ALA A 25 -15.59 -32.29 9.38
N ASN A 26 -15.71 -32.63 10.67
CA ASN A 26 -15.93 -31.65 11.73
C ASN A 26 -15.12 -32.00 13.00
N PRO A 27 -13.80 -31.78 12.99
CA PRO A 27 -12.89 -32.17 14.08
C PRO A 27 -13.12 -31.41 15.40
N LEU A 28 -13.98 -30.39 15.40
CA LEU A 28 -14.30 -29.57 16.57
C LEU A 28 -15.72 -29.81 17.10
N GLY A 29 -16.46 -30.80 16.56
CA GLY A 29 -17.89 -30.91 16.82
C GLY A 29 -18.62 -29.62 16.42
N GLN A 30 -19.92 -29.57 16.60
CA GLN A 30 -20.67 -28.32 16.44
C GLN A 30 -20.26 -27.37 17.58
N TYR A 31 -19.18 -26.60 17.40
CA TYR A 31 -18.79 -25.55 18.34
C TYR A 31 -19.82 -24.41 18.25
N ILE A 32 -20.90 -24.54 19.02
CA ILE A 32 -21.93 -23.53 19.14
C ILE A 32 -21.35 -22.41 20.02
N ILE A 33 -20.88 -21.33 19.38
CA ILE A 33 -20.27 -20.18 20.05
C ILE A 33 -21.19 -19.60 21.15
N SER A 34 -22.51 -19.74 20.98
CA SER A 34 -23.52 -19.33 21.97
C SER A 34 -23.42 -20.04 23.32
N ASP A 35 -22.84 -21.24 23.39
CA ASP A 35 -22.69 -22.00 24.64
C ASP A 35 -21.46 -21.54 25.44
N HIS A 36 -20.54 -20.81 24.80
CA HIS A 36 -19.28 -20.36 25.39
C HIS A 36 -19.20 -18.83 25.54
N VAL A 37 -20.10 -18.08 24.89
CA VAL A 37 -20.12 -16.62 24.90
C VAL A 37 -21.51 -16.14 25.26
N THR A 38 -21.63 -15.47 26.40
CA THR A 38 -22.84 -14.74 26.78
C THR A 38 -22.64 -13.26 26.44
N LEU A 39 -23.45 -12.73 25.52
CA LEU A 39 -23.46 -11.29 25.24
C LEU A 39 -24.09 -10.56 26.44
N GLY A 40 -23.38 -9.55 26.97
CA GLY A 40 -23.93 -8.63 27.98
C GLY A 40 -24.96 -7.66 27.38
N GLN A 41 -25.36 -6.64 28.14
CA GLN A 41 -26.20 -5.56 27.61
C GLN A 41 -25.44 -4.74 26.55
N TYR A 42 -25.81 -4.93 25.28
CA TYR A 42 -25.18 -4.27 24.13
C TYR A 42 -26.03 -3.15 23.51
N LEU A 43 -27.27 -2.99 23.95
CA LEU A 43 -28.22 -2.02 23.38
C LEU A 43 -28.17 -0.63 24.03
N GLU A 44 -27.63 -0.50 25.25
CA GLU A 44 -27.55 0.76 26.00
C GLU A 44 -26.12 1.34 26.04
N ILE A 45 -25.27 0.95 25.09
CA ILE A 45 -23.91 1.48 24.99
C ILE A 45 -23.98 2.89 24.39
N SER A 46 -23.66 3.90 25.21
CA SER A 46 -23.56 5.28 24.75
C SER A 46 -22.38 5.43 23.80
N TYR A 47 -22.64 5.87 22.57
CA TYR A 47 -21.62 6.26 21.61
C TYR A 47 -21.87 7.69 21.15
N THR A 48 -20.80 8.44 20.91
CA THR A 48 -20.87 9.75 20.29
C THR A 48 -20.73 9.54 18.78
N PRO A 49 -21.75 9.84 17.96
CA PRO A 49 -21.60 9.80 16.52
C PRO A 49 -20.58 10.86 16.12
N ALA A 50 -19.54 10.46 15.39
CA ALA A 50 -18.64 11.40 14.73
C ALA A 50 -19.43 12.07 13.59
N ASN A 51 -19.93 13.28 13.82
CA ASN A 51 -20.52 14.07 12.75
C ASN A 51 -19.39 14.76 11.98
N GLN A 52 -18.93 14.12 10.91
CA GLN A 52 -17.95 14.71 10.00
C GLN A 52 -18.69 15.25 8.79
N GLU A 53 -18.94 16.56 8.79
CA GLU A 53 -19.41 17.25 7.59
C GLU A 53 -18.24 17.48 6.65
N LEU A 54 -18.41 17.09 5.38
CA LEU A 54 -17.42 17.38 4.34
C LEU A 54 -17.46 18.88 4.05
N THR A 55 -16.32 19.53 4.25
CA THR A 55 -16.18 20.95 3.92
C THR A 55 -15.82 21.12 2.44
N GLU A 56 -16.10 22.28 1.86
CA GLU A 56 -15.67 22.62 0.48
C GLU A 56 -14.15 22.48 0.29
N LYS A 57 -13.38 22.72 1.36
CA LYS A 57 -11.92 22.50 1.38
C LYS A 57 -11.58 21.03 1.13
N ASP A 58 -12.29 20.11 1.76
CA ASP A 58 -12.00 18.67 1.65
C ASP A 58 -12.38 18.15 0.26
N ILE A 59 -13.44 18.69 -0.33
CA ILE A 59 -13.84 18.42 -1.72
C ILE A 59 -12.78 18.94 -2.69
N THR A 60 -12.29 20.16 -2.48
CA THR A 60 -11.27 20.78 -3.34
C THR A 60 -9.95 20.01 -3.27
N ALA A 61 -9.53 19.60 -2.07
CA ALA A 61 -8.34 18.77 -1.89
C ALA A 61 -8.49 17.41 -2.60
N ALA A 62 -9.62 16.73 -2.43
CA ALA A 62 -9.88 15.46 -3.11
C ALA A 62 -9.90 15.62 -4.64
N LEU A 63 -10.43 16.73 -5.16
CA LEU A 63 -10.43 17.03 -6.58
C LEU A 63 -9.01 17.28 -7.12
N PHE A 64 -8.19 18.05 -6.39
CA PHE A 64 -6.80 18.28 -6.76
C PHE A 64 -6.00 16.97 -6.79
N ASP A 65 -6.19 16.10 -5.79
CA ASP A 65 -5.58 14.77 -5.73
C ASP A 65 -6.00 13.88 -6.92
N LEU A 66 -7.29 13.90 -7.27
CA LEU A 66 -7.80 13.16 -8.42
C LEU A 66 -7.23 13.70 -9.73
N GLN A 67 -7.17 15.02 -9.87
CA GLN A 67 -6.57 15.65 -11.04
C GLN A 67 -5.11 15.25 -11.17
N ASP A 68 -4.33 15.31 -10.08
CA ASP A 68 -2.92 14.93 -10.06
C ASP A 68 -2.69 13.47 -10.47
N LYS A 69 -3.49 12.54 -9.93
CA LYS A 69 -3.42 11.11 -10.28
C LYS A 69 -3.75 10.80 -11.73
N HIS A 70 -4.53 11.66 -12.39
CA HIS A 70 -4.98 11.46 -13.77
C HIS A 70 -4.33 12.43 -14.77
N LYS A 71 -3.26 13.14 -14.37
CA LYS A 71 -2.50 13.97 -15.31
C LYS A 71 -1.88 13.10 -16.39
N ALA A 72 -2.06 13.52 -17.64
CA ALA A 72 -1.35 12.95 -18.77
C ALA A 72 -0.08 13.78 -19.01
N THR A 73 1.07 13.12 -19.06
CA THR A 73 2.33 13.75 -19.47
C THR A 73 2.44 13.70 -20.99
N GLN A 74 2.70 14.84 -21.61
CA GLN A 74 3.01 14.94 -23.03
C GLN A 74 4.52 15.20 -23.18
N ASN A 75 5.18 14.45 -24.07
CA ASN A 75 6.56 14.77 -24.44
C ASN A 75 6.58 16.03 -25.30
N VAL A 76 7.32 17.03 -24.84
CA VAL A 76 7.51 18.31 -25.53
C VAL A 76 8.99 18.41 -25.92
N THR A 77 9.26 18.43 -27.22
CA THR A 77 10.62 18.54 -27.79
C THR A 77 10.83 19.78 -28.64
N ASP A 78 9.75 20.51 -28.94
CA ASP A 78 9.74 21.56 -29.97
C ASP A 78 9.91 22.97 -29.38
N ARG A 79 10.04 23.08 -28.04
CA ARG A 79 10.32 24.33 -27.33
C ARG A 79 11.39 24.13 -26.25
N PRO A 80 12.09 25.20 -25.86
CA PRO A 80 12.98 25.19 -24.70
C PRO A 80 12.23 24.86 -23.40
N ALA A 81 12.97 24.41 -22.39
CA ALA A 81 12.43 24.06 -21.09
C ALA A 81 11.93 25.31 -20.32
N GLU A 82 10.73 25.24 -19.74
CA GLU A 82 10.11 26.31 -18.96
C GLU A 82 9.68 25.83 -17.57
N ASN A 83 9.35 26.77 -16.67
CA ASN A 83 8.85 26.44 -15.34
C ASN A 83 7.57 25.58 -15.41
N GLY A 84 7.55 24.50 -14.65
CA GLY A 84 6.48 23.50 -14.65
C GLY A 84 6.71 22.31 -15.58
N ASP A 85 7.72 22.36 -16.45
CA ASP A 85 8.08 21.22 -17.29
C ASP A 85 8.80 20.14 -16.49
N GLN A 86 8.52 18.88 -16.84
CA GLN A 86 9.26 17.73 -16.37
C GLN A 86 10.41 17.44 -17.34
N VAL A 87 11.64 17.55 -16.87
CA VAL A 87 12.86 17.31 -17.65
C VAL A 87 13.65 16.15 -17.08
N THR A 88 14.31 15.39 -17.95
CA THR A 88 15.26 14.34 -17.56
C THR A 88 16.67 14.83 -17.83
N VAL A 89 17.46 14.99 -16.78
CA VAL A 89 18.82 15.54 -16.83
C VAL A 89 19.85 14.56 -16.30
N SER A 90 21.09 14.71 -16.77
CA SER A 90 22.25 14.00 -16.23
C SER A 90 23.32 15.02 -15.90
N TYR A 91 23.83 15.02 -14.68
CA TYR A 91 24.78 16.02 -14.21
C TYR A 91 25.88 15.39 -13.35
N THR A 92 27.05 16.03 -13.37
CA THR A 92 28.21 15.63 -12.58
C THR A 92 28.64 16.81 -11.73
N ALA A 93 28.82 16.57 -10.44
CA ALA A 93 29.31 17.54 -9.47
C ALA A 93 30.82 17.34 -9.27
N ASP A 94 31.60 18.28 -9.79
CA ASP A 94 33.04 18.34 -9.64
C ASP A 94 33.45 19.50 -8.72
N VAL A 95 34.34 19.24 -7.77
CA VAL A 95 34.96 20.27 -6.93
C VAL A 95 36.47 20.21 -7.13
N ASN A 96 37.05 21.30 -7.65
CA ASN A 96 38.49 21.40 -7.94
C ASN A 96 39.04 20.26 -8.81
N GLY A 97 38.26 19.80 -9.80
CA GLY A 97 38.65 18.73 -10.72
C GLY A 97 38.52 17.31 -10.15
N GLN A 98 37.92 17.16 -8.97
CA GLN A 98 37.54 15.85 -8.41
C GLN A 98 36.03 15.70 -8.43
N THR A 99 35.57 14.63 -9.08
CA THR A 99 34.16 14.25 -9.09
C THR A 99 33.73 13.79 -7.71
N LEU A 100 32.78 14.51 -7.13
CA LEU A 100 32.15 14.15 -5.85
C LEU A 100 30.94 13.24 -6.07
N SER A 101 30.13 13.56 -7.07
CA SER A 101 28.89 12.84 -7.38
C SER A 101 28.59 12.94 -8.86
N SER A 102 27.96 11.90 -9.42
CA SER A 102 27.34 11.95 -10.73
C SER A 102 25.95 11.34 -10.66
N THR A 103 25.02 11.93 -11.40
CA THR A 103 23.65 11.46 -11.49
C THR A 103 23.24 11.41 -12.95
N THR A 104 22.61 10.29 -13.34
CA THR A 104 22.25 10.04 -14.74
C THR A 104 20.76 9.80 -14.83
N GLY A 105 20.10 10.53 -15.72
CA GLY A 105 18.68 10.36 -16.01
C GLY A 105 17.74 10.69 -14.85
N GLU A 106 18.10 11.68 -14.02
CA GLU A 106 17.20 12.16 -12.97
C GLU A 106 16.09 13.01 -13.57
N THR A 107 14.86 12.73 -13.16
CA THR A 107 13.67 13.47 -13.59
C THR A 107 13.31 14.51 -12.54
N LEU A 108 13.20 15.77 -12.94
CA LEU A 108 12.85 16.90 -12.09
C LEU A 108 11.79 17.79 -12.75
N ILE A 109 11.03 18.50 -11.91
CA ILE A 109 10.02 19.47 -12.35
C ILE A 109 10.58 20.87 -12.11
N LEU A 110 10.79 21.64 -13.18
CA LEU A 110 11.43 22.96 -13.11
C LEU A 110 10.56 23.94 -12.32
N GLY A 111 11.17 24.69 -11.40
CA GLY A 111 10.47 25.68 -10.57
C GLY A 111 9.74 25.09 -9.36
N ALA A 112 9.65 23.76 -9.23
CA ALA A 112 9.02 23.11 -8.07
C ALA A 112 9.84 23.31 -6.78
N ALA A 113 11.16 23.50 -6.90
CA ALA A 113 11.99 23.86 -5.75
C ALA A 113 11.54 25.22 -5.15
N LYS A 114 11.18 26.20 -5.97
CA LYS A 114 10.88 27.57 -5.50
C LYS A 114 9.54 27.71 -4.74
N THR A 115 8.68 26.69 -4.71
CA THR A 115 7.26 26.81 -4.28
C THR A 115 6.87 26.07 -2.99
N ASN A 116 7.74 26.03 -1.99
CA ASN A 116 7.42 25.85 -0.55
C ASN A 116 7.62 24.47 0.12
N GLU A 117 8.04 23.40 -0.56
CA GLU A 117 8.38 22.13 0.15
C GLU A 117 9.68 21.44 -0.35
N LYS A 118 10.28 21.95 -1.43
CA LYS A 118 11.44 21.34 -2.12
C LYS A 118 12.59 22.33 -2.38
N ALA A 119 12.55 23.52 -1.76
CA ALA A 119 13.50 24.60 -2.01
C ALA A 119 14.95 24.23 -1.73
N ASP A 120 15.19 23.25 -0.86
CA ASP A 120 16.53 22.81 -0.48
C ASP A 120 17.01 21.58 -1.29
N GLN A 121 16.28 21.15 -2.32
CA GLN A 121 16.61 19.93 -3.05
C GLN A 121 17.80 20.12 -4.01
N TYR A 122 18.01 21.33 -4.53
CA TYR A 122 19.09 21.65 -5.47
C TYR A 122 19.82 22.93 -5.05
N ILE A 123 21.06 23.08 -5.52
CA ILE A 123 21.84 24.31 -5.29
C ILE A 123 21.21 25.49 -6.03
N ASP A 124 21.38 26.69 -5.48
CA ASP A 124 20.92 27.92 -6.14
C ASP A 124 21.52 28.06 -7.55
N GLY A 125 20.69 28.48 -8.50
CA GLY A 125 21.04 28.58 -9.92
C GLY A 125 21.05 27.27 -10.71
N PHE A 126 20.88 26.09 -10.09
CA PHE A 126 20.87 24.81 -10.82
C PHE A 126 19.71 24.72 -11.82
N GLU A 127 18.48 24.97 -11.38
CA GLU A 127 17.31 24.95 -12.25
C GLU A 127 17.33 26.10 -13.27
N ASP A 128 17.87 27.26 -12.87
CA ASP A 128 17.96 28.44 -13.74
C ASP A 128 18.94 28.23 -14.91
N ALA A 129 19.93 27.35 -14.76
CA ALA A 129 20.81 26.94 -15.85
C ALA A 129 20.12 26.02 -16.87
N ILE A 130 19.06 25.30 -16.45
CA ILE A 130 18.31 24.37 -17.30
C ILE A 130 17.17 25.09 -18.04
N LEU A 131 16.62 26.14 -17.43
CA LEU A 131 15.59 26.97 -18.05
C LEU A 131 16.08 27.57 -19.37
N GLY A 132 15.31 27.37 -20.43
CA GLY A 132 15.65 27.85 -21.77
C GLY A 132 16.61 26.97 -22.57
N LEU A 133 17.07 25.83 -22.03
CA LEU A 133 17.78 24.83 -22.82
C LEU A 133 16.80 23.98 -23.63
N SER A 134 17.23 23.60 -24.84
CA SER A 134 16.53 22.63 -25.67
C SER A 134 16.97 21.21 -25.32
N VAL A 135 16.18 20.22 -25.76
CA VAL A 135 16.52 18.81 -25.55
C VAL A 135 17.88 18.50 -26.21
N HIS A 136 18.77 17.84 -25.46
CA HIS A 136 20.15 17.49 -25.83
C HIS A 136 21.19 18.61 -25.79
N GLU A 137 20.86 19.79 -25.26
CA GLU A 137 21.86 20.80 -24.90
C GLU A 137 22.47 20.52 -23.52
N THR A 138 23.69 21.01 -23.28
CA THR A 138 24.49 20.73 -22.06
C THR A 138 24.99 22.01 -21.42
#